data_AF-A0A0F9EUY0-F1
#
_entry.id   AF-A0A0F9EUY0-F1
#
_cell.length_a   1.000
_cell.length_b   1.000
_cell.length_c   1.000
_cell.angle_alpha   90.00
_cell.angle_beta   90.00
_cell.angle_gamma   90.00
#
_symmetry.space_group_name_H-M   'P 1'
#
loop_
_entity.id
_entity.type
_entity.pdbx_description
1 polymer ?
#
loop_
_entity_poly.entity_id
_entity_poly.type
_entity_poly.pdbx_seq_one_letter_code
_entity_poly.pdbx_strand_id
1 'polypeptide(L)'
;MGLTLQGFRDKLAIDLKITIGTEMSIVELNRAVEKTVDDLSRYLPLEKVHEETLDFDVSDESFTTPAAADPDAIVDAQSLSGKVSGGTLTIADATPDVPRRLTVTRNEVFEGAASIELTITIKGTDPDGNYIEERWYLKDLVSLIALQGELYFKYVTTVEVTNAGGSSDDTIDVGTGNAYDSYIFLANKPLRPNSGETVTSDPAGTTYTRDTDYTIDWTNGSIRFINDGSMVAGTAYLIDYTKSRLGISISSLLPVVTKISKVQYPVNQIPQQFVSFNIVGDFMFVASMVAGQSQQELADKAHIAIWYERRQMPPSEHSPGSYPDVLDEVIAIGGAGYALLTEAQQYEQAAATAITTMNTALTNAIKYLNNNSDADMAGILQDITDDAAKLRTAIATALDAANAYLDEVDITDLGKANVGAEAYTETGDDKIDLVNVGDRVGEKYADYARTRAEIGNTRISASIGYIQEATARLTNLQTYIRQSEGYNGLAQGFLQEAQMRAETV
;
A
#
# COMPACT_ATOMS: atom_id res chain seq x y z
N MET A 1 -19.69 27.64 14.18
CA MET A 1 -19.52 26.57 13.17
C MET A 1 -18.04 26.52 12.94
N GLY A 2 -17.40 25.45 13.39
CA GLY A 2 -15.95 25.32 13.30
C GLY A 2 -15.45 25.39 11.87
N LEU A 3 -14.16 25.68 11.72
CA LEU A 3 -13.51 25.75 10.41
C LEU A 3 -13.40 24.36 9.78
N THR A 4 -13.71 24.27 8.48
CA THR A 4 -13.35 23.12 7.64
C THR A 4 -11.87 23.17 7.29
N LEU A 5 -11.34 22.10 6.67
CA LEU A 5 -9.93 22.05 6.28
C LEU A 5 -9.56 23.18 5.32
N GLN A 6 -10.44 23.53 4.37
CA GLN A 6 -10.26 24.69 3.51
C GLN A 6 -10.19 26.00 4.30
N GLY A 7 -11.05 26.17 5.31
CA GLY A 7 -11.02 27.35 6.18
C GLY A 7 -9.71 27.49 6.96
N PHE A 8 -9.13 26.37 7.40
CA PHE A 8 -7.80 26.36 8.01
C PHE A 8 -6.71 26.74 7.01
N ARG A 9 -6.75 26.23 5.78
CA ARG A 9 -5.77 26.59 4.74
C ARG A 9 -5.79 28.10 4.45
N ASP A 10 -6.98 28.67 4.28
CA ASP A 10 -7.13 30.10 4.00
C ASP A 10 -6.54 30.94 5.15
N LYS A 11 -6.79 30.54 6.40
CA LYS A 11 -6.22 31.21 7.57
C LYS A 11 -4.71 31.06 7.65
N LEU A 12 -4.19 29.86 7.44
CA LEU A 12 -2.74 29.60 7.41
C LEU A 12 -2.05 30.40 6.30
N ALA A 13 -2.64 30.49 5.11
CA ALA A 13 -2.09 31.26 4.01
C ALA A 13 -1.98 32.75 4.35
N ILE A 14 -2.99 33.31 5.01
CA ILE A 14 -2.99 34.69 5.50
C ILE A 14 -1.91 34.88 6.58
N ASP A 15 -1.87 34.00 7.58
CA ASP A 15 -0.96 34.12 8.72
C ASP A 15 0.51 33.97 8.32
N LEU A 16 0.80 33.01 7.42
CA LEU A 16 2.13 32.74 6.88
C LEU A 16 2.51 33.68 5.72
N LYS A 17 1.56 34.41 5.15
CA LYS A 17 1.72 35.28 3.97
C LYS A 17 2.26 34.54 2.75
N ILE A 18 1.70 33.37 2.47
CA ILE A 18 2.08 32.51 1.35
C ILE A 18 0.93 32.36 0.34
N THR A 19 1.26 31.93 -0.88
CA THR A 19 0.30 31.50 -1.89
C THR A 19 0.23 29.96 -1.89
N ILE A 20 -0.93 29.41 -1.55
CA ILE A 20 -1.14 27.95 -1.52
C ILE A 20 -0.85 27.35 -2.89
N GLY A 21 -0.05 26.29 -2.92
CA GLY A 21 0.37 25.58 -4.13
C GLY A 21 1.63 26.12 -4.80
N THR A 22 2.06 27.34 -4.44
CA THR A 22 3.31 27.95 -4.97
C THR A 22 4.43 27.82 -3.95
N GLU A 23 4.31 28.45 -2.79
CA GLU A 23 5.35 28.41 -1.75
C GLU A 23 5.17 27.17 -0.84
N MET A 24 3.94 26.72 -0.61
CA MET A 24 3.67 25.51 0.16
C MET A 24 2.52 24.69 -0.46
N SER A 25 2.71 23.38 -0.56
CA SER A 25 1.67 22.50 -1.12
C SER A 25 0.46 22.37 -0.19
N ILE A 26 -0.71 22.09 -0.78
CA ILE A 26 -1.95 21.80 -0.05
C ILE A 26 -1.75 20.62 0.92
N VAL A 27 -1.00 19.60 0.51
CA VAL A 27 -0.74 18.40 1.30
C VAL A 27 0.05 18.72 2.56
N GLU A 28 1.06 19.60 2.47
CA GLU A 28 1.85 19.99 3.65
C GLU A 28 1.02 20.81 4.65
N LEU A 29 0.19 21.73 4.16
CA LEU A 29 -0.71 22.50 5.03
C LEU A 29 -1.72 21.59 5.76
N ASN A 30 -2.29 20.59 5.07
CA ASN A 30 -3.16 19.61 5.71
C ASN A 30 -2.44 18.83 6.80
N ARG A 31 -1.24 18.33 6.48
CA ARG A 31 -0.44 17.57 7.43
C ARG A 31 -0.07 18.40 8.66
N ALA A 32 0.17 19.69 8.50
CA ALA A 32 0.46 20.60 9.61
C ALA A 32 -0.76 20.77 10.54
N VAL A 33 -1.97 20.91 9.97
CA VAL A 33 -3.22 20.93 10.75
C VAL A 33 -3.43 19.59 11.47
N GLU A 34 -3.29 18.47 10.76
CA GLU A 34 -3.45 17.11 11.32
C GLU A 34 -2.50 16.86 12.48
N LYS A 35 -1.21 17.23 12.35
CA LYS A 35 -0.22 17.12 13.43
C LYS A 35 -0.60 17.95 14.66
N THR A 36 -1.13 19.14 14.43
CA THR A 36 -1.59 20.01 15.53
C THR A 36 -2.78 19.41 16.26
N VAL A 37 -3.73 18.79 15.53
CA VAL A 37 -4.87 18.09 16.11
C VAL A 37 -4.42 16.80 16.84
N ASP A 38 -3.41 16.09 16.33
CA ASP A 38 -2.82 14.94 17.02
C ASP A 38 -2.18 15.36 18.36
N ASP A 39 -1.44 16.46 18.38
CA ASP A 39 -0.89 17.00 19.62
C ASP A 39 -1.97 17.48 20.57
N LEU A 40 -3.00 18.18 20.08
CA LEU A 40 -4.15 18.54 20.90
C LEU A 40 -4.78 17.29 21.51
N SER A 41 -4.90 16.20 20.75
CA SER A 41 -5.46 14.94 21.23
C SER A 41 -4.67 14.31 22.38
N ARG A 42 -3.37 14.61 22.51
CA ARG A 42 -2.55 14.15 23.65
C ARG A 42 -2.87 14.90 24.95
N TYR A 43 -3.33 16.14 24.86
CA TYR A 43 -3.65 16.98 26.02
C TYR A 43 -5.15 17.05 26.33
N LEU A 44 -5.99 16.95 25.30
CA LEU A 44 -7.44 17.04 25.37
C LEU A 44 -8.08 15.96 24.47
N PRO A 45 -7.98 14.68 24.85
CA PRO A 45 -8.65 13.62 24.13
C PRO A 45 -10.17 13.78 24.17
N LEU A 46 -10.84 13.23 23.18
CA LEU A 46 -12.31 13.25 23.09
C LEU A 46 -12.90 12.11 23.90
N GLU A 47 -13.64 12.44 24.96
CA GLU A 47 -14.39 11.44 25.72
C GLU A 47 -15.63 10.97 24.93
N LYS A 48 -15.81 9.66 24.88
CA LYS A 48 -16.94 8.96 24.25
C LYS A 48 -17.43 7.85 25.16
N VAL A 49 -18.67 7.43 24.90
CA VAL A 49 -19.31 6.31 25.58
C VAL A 49 -19.70 5.29 24.54
N HIS A 50 -19.36 4.04 24.78
CA HIS A 50 -19.90 2.89 24.07
C HIS A 50 -20.83 2.15 25.02
N GLU A 51 -22.08 1.95 24.61
CA GLU A 51 -23.08 1.21 25.38
C GLU A 51 -23.46 -0.06 24.64
N GLU A 52 -23.53 -1.17 25.37
CA GLU A 52 -23.91 -2.46 24.84
C GLU A 52 -24.91 -3.15 25.79
N THR A 53 -25.88 -3.86 25.21
CA THR A 53 -26.75 -4.77 25.97
C THR A 53 -26.17 -6.17 25.88
N LEU A 54 -25.83 -6.75 27.02
CA LEU A 54 -25.18 -8.05 27.09
C LEU A 54 -26.18 -9.14 26.76
N ASP A 55 -25.87 -9.95 25.76
CA ASP A 55 -26.64 -11.11 25.37
C ASP A 55 -25.71 -12.32 25.32
N PHE A 56 -25.85 -13.23 26.29
CA PHE A 56 -24.88 -14.31 26.44
C PHE A 56 -25.27 -15.58 25.71
N ASP A 57 -26.54 -15.83 25.46
CA ASP A 57 -26.98 -17.07 24.84
C ASP A 57 -27.13 -16.85 23.33
N VAL A 58 -26.39 -17.63 22.54
CA VAL A 58 -26.45 -17.63 21.08
C VAL A 58 -27.00 -18.97 20.65
N SER A 59 -28.12 -18.94 19.92
CA SER A 59 -28.75 -20.11 19.35
C SER A 59 -28.74 -20.04 17.83
N ASP A 60 -28.53 -21.17 17.18
CA ASP A 60 -28.58 -21.37 15.74
C ASP A 60 -27.69 -20.39 14.95
N GLU A 61 -26.48 -20.07 15.47
CA GLU A 61 -25.54 -19.29 14.68
C GLU A 61 -25.07 -20.13 13.50
N SER A 62 -25.39 -19.67 12.29
CA SER A 62 -24.93 -20.30 11.06
C SER A 62 -23.48 -19.93 10.77
N PHE A 63 -22.64 -20.93 10.52
CA PHE A 63 -21.30 -20.75 9.94
C PHE A 63 -21.10 -21.72 8.78
N THR A 64 -20.33 -21.32 7.77
CA THR A 64 -19.98 -22.18 6.64
C THR A 64 -18.54 -22.62 6.77
N THR A 65 -18.31 -23.93 6.68
CA THR A 65 -16.94 -24.44 6.64
C THR A 65 -16.27 -24.04 5.33
N PRO A 66 -14.96 -23.77 5.37
CA PRO A 66 -14.23 -23.41 4.20
C PRO A 66 -14.38 -24.47 3.10
N ALA A 67 -14.55 -24.03 1.85
CA ALA A 67 -14.50 -24.88 0.68
C ALA A 67 -13.12 -25.56 0.56
N ALA A 68 -13.07 -26.62 -0.25
CA ALA A 68 -11.80 -27.25 -0.59
C ALA A 68 -10.78 -26.20 -1.06
N ALA A 69 -9.52 -26.38 -0.68
CA ALA A 69 -8.47 -25.44 -1.03
C ALA A 69 -8.39 -25.30 -2.56
N ASP A 70 -8.34 -24.05 -3.00
CA ASP A 70 -8.17 -23.68 -4.40
C ASP A 70 -6.83 -22.94 -4.53
N PRO A 71 -5.83 -23.52 -5.22
CA PRO A 71 -4.49 -22.96 -5.34
C PRO A 71 -4.46 -21.65 -6.14
N ASP A 72 -5.48 -21.38 -6.94
CA ASP A 72 -5.50 -20.28 -7.91
C ASP A 72 -6.56 -19.23 -7.56
N ALA A 73 -7.11 -19.30 -6.34
CA ALA A 73 -8.27 -18.53 -5.92
C ALA A 73 -8.09 -17.01 -5.91
N ILE A 74 -6.86 -16.49 -5.82
CA ILE A 74 -6.60 -15.04 -5.67
C ILE A 74 -5.69 -14.55 -6.78
N VAL A 75 -4.60 -15.25 -7.04
CA VAL A 75 -3.71 -14.99 -8.17
C VAL A 75 -3.57 -16.31 -8.91
N ASP A 76 -3.93 -16.31 -10.19
CA ASP A 76 -3.92 -17.50 -11.04
C ASP A 76 -2.80 -17.38 -12.09
N ALA A 77 -1.80 -18.24 -11.96
CA ALA A 77 -0.69 -18.47 -12.89
C ALA A 77 -0.07 -17.19 -13.45
N GLN A 78 0.10 -16.16 -12.61
CA GLN A 78 0.63 -14.88 -13.09
C GLN A 78 2.11 -15.00 -13.39
N SER A 79 2.48 -14.72 -14.64
CA SER A 79 3.88 -14.71 -15.07
C SER A 79 4.69 -13.65 -14.33
N LEU A 80 5.90 -14.02 -13.91
CA LEU A 80 6.90 -13.11 -13.33
C LEU A 80 7.73 -12.40 -14.40
N SER A 81 7.56 -12.73 -15.68
CA SER A 81 8.29 -12.13 -16.78
C SER A 81 8.09 -10.61 -16.82
N GLY A 82 9.19 -9.85 -16.83
CA GLY A 82 9.18 -8.39 -16.90
C GLY A 82 8.66 -7.68 -15.65
N LYS A 83 8.37 -8.41 -14.56
CA LYS A 83 8.05 -7.79 -13.27
C LYS A 83 9.32 -7.17 -12.68
N VAL A 84 9.18 -5.94 -12.17
CA VAL A 84 10.24 -5.25 -11.43
C VAL A 84 9.97 -5.33 -9.94
N SER A 85 10.98 -5.07 -9.12
CA SER A 85 10.81 -4.97 -7.67
C SER A 85 9.78 -3.90 -7.30
N GLY A 86 8.80 -4.25 -6.47
CA GLY A 86 7.64 -3.41 -6.14
C GLY A 86 6.48 -3.54 -7.13
N GLY A 87 6.59 -4.41 -8.14
CA GLY A 87 5.52 -4.67 -9.09
C GLY A 87 4.35 -5.42 -8.44
N THR A 88 3.12 -5.17 -8.90
CA THR A 88 1.93 -5.87 -8.43
C THR A 88 1.51 -6.99 -9.38
N LEU A 89 0.92 -8.05 -8.81
CA LEU A 89 0.23 -9.11 -9.54
C LEU A 89 -1.25 -8.77 -9.66
N THR A 90 -1.87 -9.23 -10.74
CA THR A 90 -3.32 -9.09 -10.93
C THR A 90 -4.03 -10.05 -9.98
N ILE A 91 -4.92 -9.51 -9.16
CA ILE A 91 -5.80 -10.28 -8.29
C ILE A 91 -7.03 -10.66 -9.13
N ALA A 92 -7.35 -11.95 -9.20
CA ALA A 92 -8.66 -12.39 -9.67
C ALA A 92 -9.72 -11.77 -8.74
N ASP A 93 -10.89 -11.39 -9.25
CA ASP A 93 -12.00 -10.83 -8.45
C ASP A 93 -12.63 -11.87 -7.49
N ALA A 94 -11.79 -12.59 -6.76
CA ALA A 94 -12.10 -13.69 -5.88
C ALA A 94 -11.51 -13.40 -4.51
N THR A 95 -12.38 -13.48 -3.51
CA THR A 95 -12.06 -13.30 -2.11
C THR A 95 -12.11 -14.67 -1.43
N PRO A 96 -11.30 -14.91 -0.38
CA PRO A 96 -11.49 -16.08 0.47
C PRO A 96 -12.96 -16.22 0.88
N ASP A 97 -13.48 -17.44 0.80
CA ASP A 97 -14.87 -17.79 1.13
C ASP A 97 -15.20 -17.53 2.61
N VAL A 98 -14.22 -17.78 3.46
CA VAL A 98 -14.14 -17.34 4.85
C VAL A 98 -12.73 -16.80 5.10
N PRO A 99 -12.48 -16.01 6.16
CA PRO A 99 -11.12 -15.58 6.46
C PRO A 99 -10.18 -16.79 6.62
N ARG A 100 -9.11 -16.85 5.83
CA ARG A 100 -8.21 -18.03 5.75
C ARG A 100 -6.76 -17.62 5.61
N ARG A 101 -5.88 -18.54 6.03
CA ARG A 101 -4.46 -18.49 5.66
C ARG A 101 -4.33 -18.71 4.16
N LEU A 102 -3.43 -17.98 3.53
CA LEU A 102 -3.19 -18.09 2.09
C LEU A 102 -2.04 -19.05 1.82
N THR A 103 -2.02 -19.58 0.61
CA THR A 103 -0.94 -20.43 0.12
C THR A 103 -0.30 -19.77 -1.08
N VAL A 104 1.02 -19.65 -1.08
CA VAL A 104 1.78 -19.16 -2.22
C VAL A 104 2.48 -20.34 -2.88
N THR A 105 2.22 -20.55 -4.16
CA THR A 105 2.87 -21.59 -4.97
C THR A 105 3.64 -20.92 -6.09
N ARG A 106 4.89 -21.35 -6.29
CA ARG A 106 5.69 -20.99 -7.46
C ARG A 106 5.75 -22.20 -8.38
N ASN A 107 5.23 -22.05 -9.59
CA ASN A 107 5.39 -23.03 -10.65
C ASN A 107 6.59 -22.61 -11.49
N GLU A 108 7.69 -23.35 -11.35
CA GLU A 108 8.92 -23.11 -12.09
C GLU A 108 9.11 -24.20 -13.14
N VAL A 109 9.42 -23.79 -14.38
CA VAL A 109 9.95 -24.70 -15.40
C VAL A 109 11.46 -24.71 -15.24
N PHE A 110 11.98 -25.74 -14.57
CA PHE A 110 13.39 -25.80 -14.18
C PHE A 110 14.32 -25.93 -15.41
N GLU A 111 14.92 -24.83 -15.85
CA GLU A 111 16.07 -24.84 -16.77
C GLU A 111 17.28 -24.09 -16.20
N GLY A 112 17.85 -24.62 -15.11
CA GLY A 112 19.30 -24.52 -14.84
C GLY A 112 19.91 -23.15 -14.46
N ALA A 113 19.14 -22.19 -13.95
CA ALA A 113 19.66 -20.89 -13.51
C ALA A 113 19.56 -20.65 -11.98
N ALA A 114 20.39 -19.73 -11.50
CA ALA A 114 20.70 -19.46 -10.09
C ALA A 114 19.48 -19.15 -9.21
N SER A 115 19.60 -19.48 -7.93
CA SER A 115 18.65 -19.18 -6.85
C SER A 115 18.38 -17.67 -6.75
N ILE A 116 17.26 -17.22 -7.32
CA ILE A 116 16.82 -15.84 -7.16
C ILE A 116 15.92 -15.79 -5.93
N GLU A 117 16.27 -14.90 -4.99
CA GLU A 117 15.47 -14.67 -3.79
C GLU A 117 14.19 -13.91 -4.17
N LEU A 118 13.11 -14.64 -4.46
CA LEU A 118 11.81 -14.04 -4.71
C LEU A 118 11.11 -13.75 -3.38
N THR A 119 10.59 -12.53 -3.21
CA THR A 119 9.76 -12.19 -2.06
C THR A 119 8.37 -11.78 -2.53
N ILE A 120 7.35 -12.44 -2.01
CA ILE A 120 5.94 -12.10 -2.22
C ILE A 120 5.42 -11.44 -0.95
N THR A 121 4.77 -10.29 -1.10
CA THR A 121 4.13 -9.58 0.00
C THR A 121 2.63 -9.49 -0.29
N ILE A 122 1.81 -10.08 0.56
CA ILE A 122 0.35 -10.00 0.46
C ILE A 122 -0.16 -9.02 1.50
N LYS A 123 -0.96 -8.06 1.04
CA LYS A 123 -1.58 -7.01 1.83
C LYS A 123 -3.08 -7.16 1.77
N GLY A 124 -3.75 -6.92 2.90
CA GLY A 124 -5.17 -7.14 3.00
C GLY A 124 -5.74 -6.75 4.35
N THR A 125 -6.89 -7.33 4.68
CA THR A 125 -7.52 -7.18 6.00
C THR A 125 -7.76 -8.50 6.67
N ASP A 126 -7.66 -8.50 8.00
CA ASP A 126 -7.94 -9.64 8.87
C ASP A 126 -9.48 -9.83 9.06
N PRO A 127 -9.92 -10.85 9.82
CA PRO A 127 -11.35 -11.07 10.09
C PRO A 127 -12.05 -9.86 10.75
N ASP A 128 -11.32 -9.11 11.57
CA ASP A 128 -11.78 -7.92 12.30
C ASP A 128 -11.72 -6.64 11.45
N GLY A 129 -11.16 -6.71 10.23
CA GLY A 129 -11.04 -5.60 9.29
C GLY A 129 -9.77 -4.77 9.46
N ASN A 130 -8.84 -5.17 10.32
CA ASN A 130 -7.56 -4.48 10.46
C ASN A 130 -6.65 -4.78 9.28
N TYR A 131 -5.85 -3.79 8.86
CA TYR A 131 -4.85 -4.00 7.83
C TYR A 131 -3.76 -4.95 8.31
N ILE A 132 -3.46 -5.95 7.49
CA ILE A 132 -2.38 -6.91 7.72
C ILE A 132 -1.53 -7.07 6.47
N GLU A 133 -0.27 -7.43 6.69
CA GLU A 133 0.70 -7.73 5.64
C GLU A 133 1.49 -8.97 6.05
N GLU A 134 1.64 -9.90 5.12
CA GLU A 134 2.48 -11.07 5.29
C GLU A 134 3.48 -11.18 4.14
N ARG A 135 4.68 -11.70 4.44
CA ARG A 135 5.78 -11.81 3.48
C ARG A 135 6.28 -13.24 3.40
N TRP A 136 6.38 -13.75 2.18
CA TRP A 136 6.93 -15.07 1.87
C TRP A 136 8.29 -14.90 1.20
N TYR A 137 9.29 -15.59 1.75
CA TYR A 137 10.64 -15.63 1.20
C TYR A 137 10.84 -16.97 0.48
N LEU A 138 10.77 -16.95 -0.84
CA LEU A 138 10.91 -18.12 -1.69
C LEU A 138 12.39 -18.24 -2.08
N LYS A 139 13.16 -19.03 -1.30
CA LYS A 139 14.58 -19.33 -1.57
C LYS A 139 14.77 -20.81 -1.92
N ASP A 140 15.66 -21.09 -2.85
CA ASP A 140 16.18 -22.45 -3.15
C ASP A 140 15.10 -23.53 -3.37
N LEU A 141 13.99 -23.17 -4.03
CA LEU A 141 12.91 -24.12 -4.29
C LEU A 141 13.23 -24.93 -5.55
N VAL A 142 13.91 -26.06 -5.36
CA VAL A 142 14.20 -27.05 -6.43
C VAL A 142 12.94 -27.84 -6.84
N SER A 143 11.79 -27.59 -6.21
CA SER A 143 10.52 -28.25 -6.49
C SER A 143 9.34 -27.32 -6.19
N LEU A 144 8.18 -27.63 -6.79
CA LEU A 144 6.89 -27.01 -6.49
C LEU A 144 6.58 -27.21 -5.00
N ILE A 145 6.78 -26.14 -4.20
CA ILE A 145 6.42 -26.11 -2.78
C ILE A 145 5.38 -25.02 -2.61
N ALA A 146 4.20 -25.45 -2.19
CA ALA A 146 3.16 -24.59 -1.69
C ALA A 146 3.51 -24.17 -0.26
N LEU A 147 3.74 -22.88 -0.02
CA LEU A 147 4.00 -22.34 1.31
C LEU A 147 2.73 -21.73 1.88
N GLN A 148 2.25 -22.27 3.00
CA GLN A 148 1.11 -21.71 3.72
C GLN A 148 1.58 -20.57 4.63
N GLY A 149 0.86 -19.46 4.62
CA GLY A 149 1.06 -18.35 5.55
C GLY A 149 0.58 -18.64 6.97
N GLU A 150 0.83 -17.69 7.86
CA GLU A 150 0.43 -17.68 9.26
C GLU A 150 -0.79 -16.80 9.49
N LEU A 151 -0.99 -15.72 8.71
CA LEU A 151 -2.06 -14.75 8.92
C LEU A 151 -3.35 -15.15 8.20
N TYR A 152 -4.49 -14.81 8.80
CA TYR A 152 -5.82 -15.04 8.23
C TYR A 152 -6.29 -13.80 7.47
N PHE A 153 -6.46 -13.92 6.16
CA PHE A 153 -6.94 -12.86 5.28
C PHE A 153 -8.43 -13.01 5.03
N LYS A 154 -9.20 -11.95 5.27
CA LYS A 154 -10.60 -11.81 4.87
C LYS A 154 -10.70 -11.21 3.46
N TYR A 155 -9.91 -10.18 3.20
CA TYR A 155 -9.80 -9.55 1.89
C TYR A 155 -8.34 -9.34 1.54
N VAL A 156 -7.97 -9.60 0.28
CA VAL A 156 -6.65 -9.28 -0.27
C VAL A 156 -6.79 -8.05 -1.15
N THR A 157 -5.98 -7.03 -0.88
CA THR A 157 -6.00 -5.76 -1.63
C THR A 157 -4.83 -5.64 -2.59
N THR A 158 -3.70 -6.27 -2.27
CA THR A 158 -2.49 -6.19 -3.10
C THR A 158 -1.63 -7.42 -2.91
N VAL A 159 -1.12 -7.95 -4.03
CA VAL A 159 -0.04 -8.93 -4.04
C VAL A 159 1.15 -8.28 -4.75
N GLU A 160 2.21 -8.03 -3.99
CA GLU A 160 3.41 -7.32 -4.44
C GLU A 160 4.59 -8.29 -4.57
N VAL A 161 5.35 -8.13 -5.65
CA VAL A 161 6.57 -8.89 -5.91
C VAL A 161 7.79 -8.02 -5.68
N THR A 162 8.71 -8.50 -4.85
CA THR A 162 10.02 -7.89 -4.62
C THR A 162 11.09 -8.86 -5.09
N ASN A 163 12.14 -8.35 -5.74
CA ASN A 163 13.23 -9.13 -6.31
C ASN A 163 12.79 -10.16 -7.38
N ALA A 164 11.89 -9.75 -8.27
CA ALA A 164 11.50 -10.53 -9.46
C ALA A 164 12.68 -10.67 -10.42
N GLY A 165 13.52 -11.68 -10.25
CA GLY A 165 14.52 -12.09 -11.24
C GLY A 165 14.14 -13.37 -11.99
N GLY A 166 12.90 -13.86 -11.83
CA GLY A 166 12.45 -15.13 -12.40
C GLY A 166 12.59 -15.23 -13.92
N SER A 167 12.60 -16.47 -14.42
CA SER A 167 12.58 -16.74 -15.86
C SER A 167 11.25 -16.26 -16.47
N SER A 168 11.16 -16.17 -17.81
CA SER A 168 9.91 -15.80 -18.48
C SER A 168 8.76 -16.77 -18.21
N ASP A 169 9.09 -17.98 -17.77
CA ASP A 169 8.17 -19.11 -17.66
C ASP A 169 7.75 -19.37 -16.21
N ASP A 170 8.29 -18.61 -15.25
CA ASP A 170 7.89 -18.73 -13.85
C ASP A 170 6.53 -18.08 -13.62
N THR A 171 5.60 -18.83 -13.03
CA THR A 171 4.31 -18.30 -12.58
C THR A 171 4.15 -18.38 -11.07
N ILE A 172 3.34 -17.46 -10.53
CA ILE A 172 2.93 -17.45 -9.13
C ILE A 172 1.42 -17.65 -9.05
N ASP A 173 1.06 -18.58 -8.18
CA ASP A 173 -0.32 -18.77 -7.72
C ASP A 173 -0.43 -18.33 -6.27
N VAL A 174 -1.53 -17.66 -5.96
CA VAL A 174 -1.94 -17.36 -4.59
C VAL A 174 -3.33 -17.93 -4.41
N GLY A 175 -3.41 -18.92 -3.54
CA GLY A 175 -4.63 -19.66 -3.27
C GLY A 175 -5.05 -19.59 -1.81
N THR A 176 -6.13 -20.30 -1.50
CA THR A 176 -6.57 -20.50 -0.13
C THR A 176 -5.83 -21.66 0.53
N GLY A 177 -5.63 -21.56 1.85
CA GLY A 177 -5.03 -22.63 2.66
C GLY A 177 -5.95 -23.82 2.87
N ASN A 178 -5.40 -24.89 3.46
CA ASN A 178 -6.15 -26.11 3.77
C ASN A 178 -7.45 -25.80 4.53
N ALA A 179 -8.56 -26.38 4.07
CA ALA A 179 -9.87 -26.21 4.68
C ALA A 179 -9.87 -26.72 6.13
N TYR A 180 -9.33 -27.91 6.35
CA TYR A 180 -9.36 -28.60 7.64
C TYR A 180 -8.44 -27.98 8.70
N ASP A 181 -7.50 -27.13 8.32
CA ASP A 181 -6.61 -26.44 9.27
C ASP A 181 -6.95 -24.96 9.47
N SER A 182 -8.06 -24.51 8.89
CA SER A 182 -8.48 -23.11 8.96
C SER A 182 -9.45 -22.90 10.12
N TYR A 183 -9.16 -21.91 10.98
CA TYR A 183 -10.12 -21.41 11.95
C TYR A 183 -11.21 -20.60 11.25
N ILE A 184 -12.45 -20.89 11.59
CA ILE A 184 -13.65 -20.16 11.18
C ILE A 184 -14.03 -19.27 12.35
N PHE A 185 -14.05 -17.97 12.14
CA PHE A 185 -14.40 -17.02 13.18
C PHE A 185 -15.92 -16.93 13.30
N LEU A 186 -16.43 -17.20 14.50
CA LEU A 186 -17.83 -17.00 14.85
C LEU A 186 -18.08 -15.49 15.07
N ALA A 187 -19.35 -15.10 15.03
CA ALA A 187 -19.77 -13.71 15.16
C ALA A 187 -19.50 -13.14 16.56
N ASN A 188 -19.34 -13.99 17.59
CA ASN A 188 -19.17 -13.54 18.97
C ASN A 188 -17.89 -14.11 19.62
N LYS A 189 -17.21 -13.25 20.36
CA LYS A 189 -16.03 -13.58 21.18
C LYS A 189 -16.00 -12.69 22.44
N PRO A 190 -15.45 -13.15 23.59
CA PRO A 190 -15.00 -14.51 23.85
C PRO A 190 -16.15 -15.43 24.23
N LEU A 191 -15.97 -16.74 24.05
CA LEU A 191 -16.93 -17.79 24.39
C LEU A 191 -16.71 -18.31 25.81
N ARG A 192 -17.75 -18.85 26.46
CA ARG A 192 -17.62 -19.48 27.78
C ARG A 192 -17.09 -20.92 27.60
N PRO A 193 -15.92 -21.27 28.14
CA PRO A 193 -15.39 -22.63 28.04
C PRO A 193 -16.35 -23.65 28.65
N ASN A 194 -16.55 -24.78 27.96
CA ASN A 194 -17.42 -25.88 28.40
C ASN A 194 -18.86 -25.44 28.72
N SER A 195 -19.41 -24.48 27.96
CA SER A 195 -20.77 -23.98 28.17
C SER A 195 -21.88 -24.85 27.57
N GLY A 196 -21.55 -26.02 27.02
CA GLY A 196 -22.54 -26.91 26.40
C GLY A 196 -22.77 -26.57 24.94
N GLU A 197 -21.70 -26.19 24.23
CA GLU A 197 -21.77 -25.89 22.81
C GLU A 197 -22.29 -27.10 22.03
N THR A 198 -23.19 -26.86 21.08
CA THR A 198 -23.78 -27.91 20.25
C THR A 198 -23.67 -27.51 18.79
N VAL A 199 -22.90 -28.27 18.00
CA VAL A 199 -22.78 -28.05 16.55
C VAL A 199 -23.69 -29.05 15.84
N THR A 200 -24.54 -28.55 14.94
CA THR A 200 -25.42 -29.39 14.10
C THR A 200 -25.32 -29.05 12.62
N SER A 201 -25.73 -29.97 11.75
CA SER A 201 -25.88 -29.69 10.31
C SER A 201 -26.88 -28.54 10.06
N ASP A 202 -26.79 -27.85 8.92
CA ASP A 202 -27.85 -26.97 8.43
C ASP A 202 -28.52 -27.59 7.18
N PRO A 203 -29.81 -28.00 7.23
CA PRO A 203 -30.72 -27.93 8.38
C PRO A 203 -30.36 -28.89 9.52
N ALA A 204 -30.79 -28.53 10.74
CA ALA A 204 -30.51 -29.28 11.97
C ALA A 204 -30.91 -30.77 11.85
N GLY A 205 -29.95 -31.68 12.10
CA GLY A 205 -30.20 -33.12 12.04
C GLY A 205 -29.09 -33.99 12.63
N THR A 206 -27.83 -33.75 12.23
CA THR A 206 -26.67 -34.48 12.79
C THR A 206 -25.94 -33.58 13.78
N THR A 207 -25.72 -34.06 15.01
CA THR A 207 -24.89 -33.39 16.02
C THR A 207 -23.44 -33.85 15.90
N TYR A 208 -22.51 -32.91 15.89
CA TYR A 208 -21.07 -33.14 15.82
C TYR A 208 -20.45 -33.03 17.20
N THR A 209 -19.37 -33.78 17.45
CA THR A 209 -18.73 -33.89 18.76
C THR A 209 -17.39 -33.16 18.79
N ARG A 210 -17.20 -32.30 19.79
CA ARG A 210 -15.90 -31.63 20.05
C ARG A 210 -14.79 -32.66 20.25
N ASP A 211 -13.59 -32.33 19.80
CA ASP A 211 -12.36 -33.13 19.82
C ASP A 211 -12.40 -34.41 18.96
N THR A 212 -13.51 -34.64 18.24
CA THR A 212 -13.67 -35.70 17.22
C THR A 212 -13.91 -35.10 15.84
N ASP A 213 -14.89 -34.22 15.74
CA ASP A 213 -15.27 -33.57 14.48
C ASP A 213 -14.71 -32.14 14.37
N TYR A 214 -14.56 -31.44 15.50
CA TYR A 214 -14.04 -30.08 15.55
C TYR A 214 -13.33 -29.75 16.86
N THR A 215 -12.52 -28.69 16.83
CA THR A 215 -11.90 -28.03 17.98
C THR A 215 -12.39 -26.58 18.02
N ILE A 216 -12.45 -25.99 19.21
CA ILE A 216 -12.92 -24.62 19.40
C ILE A 216 -11.91 -23.81 20.21
N ASP A 217 -11.57 -22.62 19.71
CA ASP A 217 -10.83 -21.61 20.45
C ASP A 217 -11.83 -20.71 21.17
N TRP A 218 -12.00 -20.97 22.46
CA TRP A 218 -12.91 -20.23 23.32
C TRP A 218 -12.57 -18.75 23.44
N THR A 219 -11.29 -18.39 23.32
CA THR A 219 -10.86 -17.01 23.52
C THR A 219 -11.17 -16.19 22.29
N ASN A 220 -10.75 -16.65 21.11
CA ASN A 220 -10.95 -15.93 19.86
C ASN A 220 -12.35 -16.14 19.25
N GLY A 221 -13.14 -17.07 19.79
CA GLY A 221 -14.46 -17.39 19.27
C GLY A 221 -14.37 -17.99 17.88
N SER A 222 -13.51 -18.99 17.70
CA SER A 222 -13.33 -19.64 16.40
C SER A 222 -13.40 -21.15 16.50
N ILE A 223 -13.86 -21.78 15.43
CA ILE A 223 -14.03 -23.22 15.30
C ILE A 223 -13.15 -23.74 14.16
N ARG A 224 -12.45 -24.86 14.39
CA ARG A 224 -11.65 -25.55 13.39
C ARG A 224 -12.07 -27.00 13.34
N PHE A 225 -12.53 -27.47 12.20
CA PHE A 225 -12.94 -28.87 12.00
C PHE A 225 -11.72 -29.77 11.80
N ILE A 226 -11.83 -31.06 12.11
CA ILE A 226 -10.72 -32.01 12.10
C ILE A 226 -10.71 -32.76 10.76
N ASN A 227 -9.54 -32.99 10.17
CA ASN A 227 -9.38 -33.63 8.85
C ASN A 227 -10.00 -35.05 8.75
N ASP A 228 -10.09 -35.76 9.86
CA ASP A 228 -10.70 -37.10 9.95
C ASP A 228 -12.10 -37.08 10.61
N GLY A 229 -12.65 -35.90 10.85
CA GLY A 229 -13.98 -35.70 11.41
C GLY A 229 -15.10 -35.96 10.40
N SER A 230 -16.33 -35.98 10.89
CA SER A 230 -17.55 -36.18 10.07
C SER A 230 -18.04 -34.90 9.39
N MET A 231 -17.42 -33.75 9.70
CA MET A 231 -17.75 -32.47 9.07
C MET A 231 -17.10 -32.38 7.68
N VAL A 232 -17.85 -31.84 6.72
CA VAL A 232 -17.49 -31.76 5.30
C VAL A 232 -17.18 -30.30 4.96
N ALA A 233 -16.09 -30.07 4.23
CA ALA A 233 -15.70 -28.75 3.72
C ALA A 233 -16.81 -28.12 2.85
N GLY A 234 -16.90 -26.80 2.82
CA GLY A 234 -17.88 -26.05 2.02
C GLY A 234 -19.34 -26.23 2.45
N THR A 235 -19.58 -26.78 3.64
CA THR A 235 -20.94 -27.07 4.16
C THR A 235 -21.31 -26.09 5.28
N ALA A 236 -22.58 -25.67 5.31
CA ALA A 236 -23.14 -24.84 6.37
C ALA A 236 -23.56 -25.68 7.59
N TYR A 237 -23.34 -25.11 8.78
CA TYR A 237 -23.60 -25.71 10.08
C TYR A 237 -24.20 -24.67 11.01
N LEU A 238 -24.91 -25.14 12.03
CA LEU A 238 -25.46 -24.34 13.12
C LEU A 238 -24.67 -24.61 14.40
N ILE A 239 -24.42 -23.58 15.20
CA ILE A 239 -23.83 -23.73 16.54
C ILE A 239 -24.63 -22.97 17.60
N ASP A 240 -24.94 -23.67 18.68
CA ASP A 240 -25.44 -23.10 19.93
C ASP A 240 -24.28 -22.96 20.91
N TYR A 241 -24.18 -21.83 21.62
CA TYR A 241 -23.17 -21.63 22.65
C TYR A 241 -23.52 -20.47 23.59
N THR A 242 -22.79 -20.38 24.71
CA THR A 242 -22.87 -19.22 25.61
C THR A 242 -21.59 -18.40 25.54
N LYS A 243 -21.70 -17.08 25.42
CA LYS A 243 -20.58 -16.12 25.49
C LYS A 243 -20.00 -16.06 26.90
N SER A 244 -18.75 -15.65 27.04
CA SER A 244 -18.12 -15.46 28.34
C SER A 244 -18.86 -14.38 29.15
N ARG A 245 -19.27 -14.72 30.37
CA ARG A 245 -19.87 -13.76 31.32
C ARG A 245 -18.82 -12.97 32.11
N LEU A 246 -17.55 -13.09 31.77
CA LEU A 246 -16.45 -12.41 32.50
C LEU A 246 -15.70 -11.40 31.63
N GLY A 247 -15.73 -11.57 30.31
CA GLY A 247 -15.01 -10.74 29.36
C GLY A 247 -15.90 -10.34 28.20
N ILE A 248 -15.71 -9.13 27.72
CA ILE A 248 -16.36 -8.60 26.51
C ILE A 248 -15.30 -8.29 25.46
N SER A 249 -15.63 -8.46 24.18
CA SER A 249 -14.76 -8.01 23.12
C SER A 249 -14.85 -6.49 22.97
N ILE A 250 -13.69 -5.85 22.91
CA ILE A 250 -13.55 -4.41 22.64
C ILE A 250 -12.81 -4.17 21.32
N SER A 251 -12.70 -5.19 20.45
CA SER A 251 -11.95 -5.10 19.19
C SER A 251 -12.43 -3.95 18.31
N SER A 252 -13.75 -3.67 18.29
CA SER A 252 -14.33 -2.56 17.54
C SER A 252 -13.94 -1.17 18.10
N LEU A 253 -13.55 -1.10 19.37
CA LEU A 253 -13.14 0.15 20.04
C LEU A 253 -11.63 0.38 19.97
N LEU A 254 -10.83 -0.69 19.93
CA LEU A 254 -9.37 -0.61 19.97
C LEU A 254 -8.71 0.25 18.87
N PRO A 255 -9.18 0.23 17.61
CA PRO A 255 -8.59 1.07 16.56
C PRO A 255 -8.71 2.58 16.80
N VAL A 256 -9.69 3.00 17.60
CA VAL A 256 -9.98 4.42 17.84
C VAL A 256 -9.67 4.88 19.26
N VAL A 257 -9.62 3.95 20.22
CA VAL A 257 -9.42 4.27 21.64
C VAL A 257 -7.95 4.58 21.93
N THR A 258 -7.72 5.67 22.64
CA THR A 258 -6.44 5.99 23.26
C THR A 258 -6.36 5.39 24.67
N LYS A 259 -7.48 5.43 25.41
CA LYS A 259 -7.58 4.90 26.77
C LYS A 259 -9.02 4.60 27.15
N ILE A 260 -9.26 3.50 27.86
CA ILE A 260 -10.54 3.28 28.57
C ILE A 260 -10.42 3.93 29.95
N SER A 261 -11.30 4.87 30.26
CA SER A 261 -11.22 5.68 31.47
C SER A 261 -12.04 5.07 32.60
N LYS A 262 -13.25 4.59 32.30
CA LYS A 262 -14.17 4.00 33.30
C LYS A 262 -15.09 2.98 32.64
N VAL A 263 -15.51 1.99 33.41
CA VAL A 263 -16.56 1.04 33.01
C VAL A 263 -17.66 1.11 34.05
N GLN A 264 -18.88 1.42 33.59
CA GLN A 264 -20.07 1.43 34.43
C GLN A 264 -20.84 0.14 34.21
N TYR A 265 -21.03 -0.61 35.29
CA TYR A 265 -21.80 -1.84 35.25
C TYR A 265 -22.41 -2.16 36.63
N PRO A 266 -23.70 -2.51 36.70
CA PRO A 266 -24.70 -2.34 35.63
C PRO A 266 -25.04 -0.86 35.44
N VAL A 267 -25.40 -0.47 34.21
CA VAL A 267 -25.85 0.90 33.91
C VAL A 267 -27.21 1.17 34.60
N ASN A 268 -27.52 2.44 34.86
CA ASN A 268 -28.78 2.91 35.49
C ASN A 268 -28.98 2.61 36.99
N GLN A 269 -27.93 2.21 37.72
CA GLN A 269 -28.01 2.18 39.19
C GLN A 269 -27.74 3.55 39.83
N ILE A 270 -28.45 3.82 40.93
CA ILE A 270 -28.27 5.02 41.76
C ILE A 270 -27.92 4.56 43.19
N PRO A 271 -26.75 4.92 43.73
CA PRO A 271 -25.68 5.69 43.09
C PRO A 271 -25.02 4.93 41.92
N GLN A 272 -24.41 5.67 40.99
CA GLN A 272 -23.66 5.07 39.87
C GLN A 272 -22.52 4.20 40.40
N GLN A 273 -22.33 3.03 39.80
CA GLN A 273 -21.31 2.07 40.19
C GLN A 273 -20.33 1.87 39.03
N PHE A 274 -19.04 2.05 39.32
CA PHE A 274 -17.96 1.81 38.36
C PHE A 274 -17.19 0.57 38.81
N VAL A 275 -16.93 -0.30 37.86
CA VAL A 275 -16.22 -1.56 38.07
C VAL A 275 -14.76 -1.43 37.67
N SER A 276 -13.89 -2.17 38.36
CA SER A 276 -12.52 -2.33 37.92
C SER A 276 -12.47 -3.29 36.72
N PHE A 277 -11.49 -3.12 35.84
CA PHE A 277 -11.36 -3.95 34.64
C PHE A 277 -9.89 -4.19 34.32
N ASN A 278 -9.62 -5.22 33.52
CA ASN A 278 -8.31 -5.50 32.94
C ASN A 278 -8.46 -5.73 31.43
N ILE A 279 -7.55 -5.19 30.65
CA ILE A 279 -7.53 -5.37 29.19
C ILE A 279 -6.41 -6.35 28.85
N VAL A 280 -6.73 -7.43 28.13
CA VAL A 280 -5.76 -8.41 27.64
C VAL A 280 -6.06 -8.66 26.16
N GLY A 281 -5.21 -8.14 25.27
CA GLY A 281 -5.49 -8.13 23.84
C GLY A 281 -6.79 -7.39 23.53
N ASP A 282 -7.68 -8.04 22.78
CA ASP A 282 -8.96 -7.48 22.33
C ASP A 282 -10.11 -7.63 23.34
N PHE A 283 -9.79 -8.08 24.55
CA PHE A 283 -10.78 -8.43 25.56
C PHE A 283 -10.65 -7.55 26.79
N MET A 284 -11.80 -7.10 27.28
CA MET A 284 -11.92 -6.42 28.57
C MET A 284 -12.58 -7.35 29.58
N PHE A 285 -11.85 -7.73 30.61
CA PHE A 285 -12.34 -8.54 31.72
C PHE A 285 -12.81 -7.62 32.84
N VAL A 286 -14.10 -7.72 33.18
CA VAL A 286 -14.71 -6.93 34.26
C VAL A 286 -14.42 -7.61 35.59
N ALA A 287 -13.63 -6.95 36.45
CA ALA A 287 -13.27 -7.48 37.76
C ALA A 287 -14.38 -7.22 38.80
N SER A 288 -14.19 -7.77 40.00
CA SER A 288 -15.15 -7.62 41.09
C SER A 288 -15.44 -6.15 41.42
N MET A 289 -16.70 -5.87 41.78
CA MET A 289 -17.17 -4.56 42.24
C MET A 289 -16.54 -4.16 43.58
N VAL A 290 -16.11 -5.15 44.38
CA VAL A 290 -15.51 -4.95 45.70
C VAL A 290 -14.13 -5.57 45.73
N ALA A 291 -13.13 -4.76 46.07
CA ALA A 291 -11.76 -5.23 46.24
C ALA A 291 -11.69 -6.37 47.27
N GLY A 292 -11.05 -7.48 46.90
CA GLY A 292 -10.93 -8.67 47.74
C GLY A 292 -12.07 -9.69 47.64
N GLN A 293 -13.11 -9.43 46.84
CA GLN A 293 -14.11 -10.44 46.50
C GLN A 293 -13.78 -11.14 45.18
N SER A 294 -14.25 -12.38 45.04
CA SER A 294 -14.20 -13.13 43.78
C SER A 294 -14.95 -12.38 42.67
N GLN A 295 -14.47 -12.52 41.44
CA GLN A 295 -15.11 -11.95 40.25
C GLN A 295 -16.55 -12.50 40.12
N GLN A 296 -17.52 -11.61 39.89
CA GLN A 296 -18.91 -11.97 39.66
C GLN A 296 -19.20 -12.03 38.16
N GLU A 297 -19.98 -13.04 37.73
CA GLU A 297 -20.47 -13.13 36.34
C GLU A 297 -21.37 -11.94 35.99
N LEU A 298 -21.22 -11.41 34.79
CA LEU A 298 -22.12 -10.46 34.19
C LEU A 298 -23.50 -11.11 33.95
N ALA A 299 -24.56 -10.33 34.14
CA ALA A 299 -25.94 -10.79 34.08
C ALA A 299 -26.48 -10.62 32.65
N ASP A 300 -27.25 -11.61 32.19
CA ASP A 300 -27.87 -11.56 30.87
C ASP A 300 -28.86 -10.38 30.76
N LYS A 301 -28.89 -9.77 29.57
CA LYS A 301 -29.62 -8.53 29.24
C LYS A 301 -29.27 -7.31 30.10
N ALA A 302 -28.18 -7.36 30.87
CA ALA A 302 -27.69 -6.18 31.57
C ALA A 302 -27.00 -5.22 30.58
N HIS A 303 -27.00 -3.93 30.92
CA HIS A 303 -26.32 -2.90 30.13
C HIS A 303 -24.95 -2.59 30.72
N ILE A 304 -23.96 -2.43 29.84
CA ILE A 304 -22.61 -1.95 30.17
C ILE A 304 -22.34 -0.66 29.40
N ALA A 305 -21.70 0.31 30.07
CA ALA A 305 -21.23 1.54 29.44
C ALA A 305 -19.72 1.69 29.64
N ILE A 306 -18.99 1.76 28.53
CA ILE A 306 -17.54 1.90 28.48
C ILE A 306 -17.22 3.35 28.13
N TRP A 307 -16.65 4.08 29.07
CA TRP A 307 -16.19 5.44 28.88
C TRP A 307 -14.75 5.40 28.40
N TYR A 308 -14.50 5.96 27.22
CA TYR A 308 -13.20 5.90 26.59
C TYR A 308 -12.80 7.25 25.97
N GLU A 309 -11.50 7.46 25.91
CA GLU A 309 -10.85 8.60 25.28
C GLU A 309 -10.41 8.19 23.88
N ARG A 310 -10.72 8.99 22.86
CA ARG A 310 -10.23 8.81 21.48
C ARG A 310 -9.55 10.07 20.98
N ARG A 311 -8.75 9.94 19.91
CA ARG A 311 -8.16 11.10 19.24
C ARG A 311 -9.25 12.01 18.67
N GLN A 312 -8.97 13.30 18.67
CA GLN A 312 -9.78 14.25 17.93
C GLN A 312 -9.63 13.96 16.44
N MET A 313 -10.73 14.05 15.69
CA MET A 313 -10.70 13.95 14.24
C MET A 313 -10.28 15.31 13.67
N PRO A 314 -9.26 15.36 12.79
CA PRO A 314 -8.92 16.58 12.09
C PRO A 314 -10.09 17.01 11.18
N PRO A 315 -10.20 18.31 10.85
CA PRO A 315 -11.22 18.78 9.93
C PRO A 315 -11.04 18.12 8.55
N SER A 316 -12.14 17.83 7.89
CA SER A 316 -12.15 17.40 6.48
C SER A 316 -12.51 18.57 5.56
N GLU A 317 -12.51 18.34 4.25
CA GLU A 317 -12.94 19.35 3.26
C GLU A 317 -14.38 19.85 3.50
N HIS A 318 -15.22 19.00 4.10
CA HIS A 318 -16.66 19.25 4.22
C HIS A 318 -17.16 19.23 5.67
N SER A 319 -16.31 18.96 6.64
CA SER A 319 -16.72 18.89 8.05
C SER A 319 -15.65 19.47 8.96
N PRO A 320 -16.05 20.22 10.00
CA PRO A 320 -15.11 20.68 11.00
C PRO A 320 -14.52 19.51 11.80
N GLY A 321 -13.42 19.78 12.52
CA GLY A 321 -12.83 18.81 13.43
C GLY A 321 -13.76 18.47 14.60
N SER A 322 -13.43 17.43 15.37
CA SER A 322 -14.27 17.02 16.51
C SER A 322 -14.03 17.80 17.80
N TYR A 323 -13.13 18.77 17.79
CA TYR A 323 -12.81 19.64 18.93
C TYR A 323 -13.74 20.86 18.97
N PRO A 324 -13.91 21.53 20.13
CA PRO A 324 -14.73 22.74 20.23
C PRO A 324 -14.25 23.88 19.33
N ASP A 325 -15.18 24.60 18.68
CA ASP A 325 -14.90 25.73 17.77
C ASP A 325 -13.98 26.81 18.38
N VAL A 326 -13.97 26.98 19.71
CA VAL A 326 -13.09 27.95 20.40
C VAL A 326 -11.60 27.62 20.28
N LEU A 327 -11.26 26.38 19.90
CA LEU A 327 -9.88 25.94 19.69
C LEU A 327 -9.40 26.13 18.24
N ASP A 328 -10.25 26.58 17.32
CA ASP A 328 -9.87 26.77 15.90
C ASP A 328 -8.66 27.71 15.76
N GLU A 329 -8.59 28.78 16.55
CA GLU A 329 -7.45 29.69 16.51
C GLU A 329 -6.16 29.04 17.03
N VAL A 330 -6.24 28.23 18.09
CA VAL A 330 -5.10 27.49 18.62
C VAL A 330 -4.59 26.46 17.60
N ILE A 331 -5.51 25.75 16.93
CA ILE A 331 -5.15 24.80 15.87
C ILE A 331 -4.52 25.52 14.67
N ALA A 332 -5.03 26.69 14.28
CA ALA A 332 -4.43 27.48 13.19
C ALA A 332 -3.01 27.94 13.54
N ILE A 333 -2.78 28.45 14.77
CA ILE A 333 -1.45 28.88 15.21
C ILE A 333 -0.49 27.69 15.28
N GLY A 334 -0.92 26.55 15.84
CA GLY A 334 -0.09 25.34 15.87
C GLY A 334 0.21 24.80 14.48
N GLY A 335 -0.78 24.83 13.57
CA GLY A 335 -0.62 24.45 12.17
C GLY A 335 0.39 25.34 11.45
N ALA A 336 0.36 26.65 11.70
CA ALA A 336 1.35 27.58 11.17
C ALA A 336 2.76 27.28 11.69
N GLY A 337 2.89 26.95 12.99
CA GLY A 337 4.16 26.51 13.57
C GLY A 337 4.71 25.25 12.91
N TYR A 338 3.88 24.22 12.71
CA TYR A 338 4.27 22.98 12.04
C TYR A 338 4.62 23.18 10.56
N ALA A 339 3.90 24.05 9.87
CA ALA A 339 4.20 24.43 8.49
C ALA A 339 5.59 25.09 8.39
N LEU A 340 5.89 26.07 9.25
CA LEU A 340 7.19 26.74 9.29
C LEU A 340 8.35 25.79 9.63
N LEU A 341 8.15 24.87 10.58
CA LEU A 341 9.16 23.85 10.90
C LEU A 341 9.45 22.93 9.71
N THR A 342 8.41 22.54 8.97
CA THR A 342 8.55 21.70 7.78
C THR A 342 9.29 22.45 6.67
N GLU A 343 8.98 23.73 6.46
CA GLU A 343 9.68 24.57 5.49
C GLU A 343 11.16 24.79 5.87
N ALA A 344 11.45 25.06 7.15
CA ALA A 344 12.82 25.16 7.64
C ALA A 344 13.63 23.89 7.36
N GLN A 345 13.04 22.71 7.61
CA GLN A 345 13.66 21.42 7.32
C GLN A 345 13.93 21.23 5.82
N GLN A 346 13.02 21.68 4.94
CA GLN A 346 13.23 21.64 3.49
C GLN A 346 14.40 22.53 3.06
N TYR A 347 14.52 23.75 3.60
CA TYR A 347 15.67 24.62 3.34
C TYR A 347 16.98 24.03 3.85
N GLU A 348 16.99 23.39 5.03
CA GLU A 348 18.18 22.68 5.54
C GLU A 348 18.61 21.55 4.60
N GLN A 349 17.67 20.75 4.10
CA GLN A 349 17.96 19.67 3.15
C GLN A 349 18.46 20.23 1.80
N ALA A 350 17.86 21.31 1.30
CA ALA A 350 18.32 21.99 0.09
C ALA A 350 19.74 22.54 0.26
N ALA A 351 20.03 23.17 1.41
CA ALA A 351 21.37 23.67 1.72
C ALA A 351 22.41 22.54 1.83
N ALA A 352 22.08 21.43 2.48
CA ALA A 352 22.95 20.25 2.55
C ALA A 352 23.25 19.67 1.16
N THR A 353 22.24 19.63 0.28
CA THR A 353 22.39 19.19 -1.11
C THR A 353 23.28 20.14 -1.92
N ALA A 354 23.10 21.45 -1.73
CA ALA A 354 23.95 22.47 -2.36
C ALA A 354 25.41 22.37 -1.90
N ILE A 355 25.67 22.18 -0.60
CA ILE A 355 27.02 21.98 -0.05
C ILE A 355 27.66 20.72 -0.65
N THR A 356 26.90 19.63 -0.77
CA THR A 356 27.40 18.38 -1.39
C THR A 356 27.78 18.59 -2.85
N THR A 357 26.96 19.34 -3.59
CA THR A 357 27.21 19.72 -4.99
C THR A 357 28.45 20.61 -5.10
N MET A 358 28.61 21.61 -4.20
CA MET A 358 29.79 22.47 -4.13
C MET A 358 31.07 21.68 -3.82
N ASN A 359 31.02 20.75 -2.87
CA ASN A 359 32.17 19.90 -2.55
C ASN A 359 32.59 19.05 -3.75
N THR A 360 31.63 18.48 -4.48
CA THR A 360 31.89 17.74 -5.72
C THR A 360 32.56 18.63 -6.76
N ALA A 361 32.04 19.85 -6.97
CA ALA A 361 32.64 20.82 -7.88
C ALA A 361 34.06 21.23 -7.45
N LEU A 362 34.30 21.43 -6.15
CA LEU A 362 35.62 21.77 -5.61
C LEU A 362 36.61 20.61 -5.78
N THR A 363 36.20 19.36 -5.51
CA THR A 363 37.02 18.17 -5.76
C THR A 363 37.43 18.09 -7.22
N ASN A 364 36.50 18.35 -8.15
CA ASN A 364 36.81 18.40 -9.57
C ASN A 364 37.80 19.54 -9.90
N ALA A 365 37.62 20.74 -9.36
CA ALA A 365 38.55 21.86 -9.54
C ALA A 365 39.96 21.55 -9.00
N ILE A 366 40.06 20.91 -7.83
CA ILE A 366 41.33 20.47 -7.25
C ILE A 366 42.00 19.42 -8.15
N LYS A 367 41.24 18.46 -8.68
CA LYS A 367 41.75 17.50 -9.66
C LYS A 367 42.38 18.23 -10.84
N TYR A 368 41.72 19.23 -11.42
CA TYR A 368 42.28 20.02 -12.52
C TYR A 368 43.54 20.80 -12.15
N LEU A 369 43.61 21.39 -10.95
CA LEU A 369 44.76 22.21 -10.54
C LEU A 369 46.00 21.39 -10.18
N ASN A 370 45.82 20.25 -9.51
CA ASN A 370 46.92 19.41 -9.06
C ASN A 370 47.47 18.50 -10.17
N ASN A 371 46.64 18.14 -11.14
CA ASN A 371 46.98 17.21 -12.21
C ASN A 371 47.51 17.97 -13.44
N ASN A 372 48.57 18.76 -13.25
CA ASN A 372 49.20 19.58 -14.29
C ASN A 372 50.47 18.93 -14.88
N SER A 373 50.65 17.61 -14.72
CA SER A 373 51.74 16.88 -15.38
C SER A 373 51.32 16.36 -16.77
N ASP A 374 52.28 16.05 -17.65
CA ASP A 374 51.97 15.51 -18.99
C ASP A 374 51.17 14.20 -18.94
N ALA A 375 51.36 13.38 -17.89
CA ALA A 375 50.59 12.16 -17.67
C ALA A 375 49.12 12.44 -17.29
N ASP A 376 48.87 13.61 -16.70
CA ASP A 376 47.56 14.01 -16.22
C ASP A 376 46.69 14.65 -17.28
N MET A 377 47.29 15.41 -18.21
CA MET A 377 46.60 15.88 -19.42
C MET A 377 46.01 14.70 -20.21
N ALA A 378 46.73 13.59 -20.28
CA ALA A 378 46.23 12.36 -20.89
C ALA A 378 45.00 11.80 -20.15
N GLY A 379 45.00 11.87 -18.81
CA GLY A 379 43.87 11.49 -17.97
C GLY A 379 42.63 12.36 -18.19
N ILE A 380 42.78 13.69 -18.26
CA ILE A 380 41.66 14.60 -18.55
C ILE A 380 41.12 14.37 -19.97
N LEU A 381 41.99 14.19 -20.95
CA LEU A 381 41.57 13.90 -22.31
C LEU A 381 40.84 12.55 -22.38
N GLN A 382 41.25 11.57 -21.58
CA GLN A 382 40.58 10.29 -21.45
C GLN A 382 39.20 10.43 -20.78
N ASP A 383 39.09 11.18 -19.68
CA ASP A 383 37.79 11.46 -19.04
C ASP A 383 36.81 12.16 -20.00
N ILE A 384 37.28 13.16 -20.76
CA ILE A 384 36.47 13.83 -21.81
C ILE A 384 36.07 12.83 -22.90
N THR A 385 36.98 11.95 -23.30
CA THR A 385 36.71 10.92 -24.31
C THR A 385 35.68 9.91 -23.82
N ASP A 386 35.78 9.48 -22.56
CA ASP A 386 34.89 8.53 -21.91
C ASP A 386 33.50 9.13 -21.70
N ASP A 387 33.40 10.38 -21.26
CA ASP A 387 32.11 11.06 -21.10
C ASP A 387 31.45 11.35 -22.46
N ALA A 388 32.23 11.71 -23.48
CA ALA A 388 31.73 11.80 -24.86
C ALA A 388 31.29 10.44 -25.41
N ALA A 389 31.91 9.33 -25.00
CA ALA A 389 31.48 7.98 -25.36
C ALA A 389 30.17 7.62 -24.66
N LYS A 390 30.06 7.82 -23.34
CA LYS A 390 28.82 7.59 -22.57
C LYS A 390 27.65 8.39 -23.13
N LEU A 391 27.87 9.66 -23.47
CA LEU A 391 26.82 10.51 -24.04
C LEU A 391 26.39 10.03 -25.44
N ARG A 392 27.34 9.60 -26.28
CA ARG A 392 27.01 8.96 -27.57
C ARG A 392 26.18 7.70 -27.40
N THR A 393 26.54 6.84 -26.45
CA THR A 393 25.75 5.64 -26.11
C THR A 393 24.34 6.02 -25.67
N ALA A 394 24.20 7.00 -24.76
CA ALA A 394 22.88 7.44 -24.29
C ALA A 394 22.02 8.04 -25.42
N ILE A 395 22.61 8.81 -26.34
CA ILE A 395 21.91 9.34 -27.51
C ILE A 395 21.49 8.21 -28.45
N ALA A 396 22.36 7.22 -28.69
CA ALA A 396 22.03 6.06 -29.51
C ALA A 396 20.85 5.28 -28.91
N THR A 397 20.90 4.96 -27.61
CA THR A 397 19.80 4.29 -26.91
C THR A 397 18.48 5.08 -26.98
N ALA A 398 18.53 6.40 -26.82
CA ALA A 398 17.34 7.24 -26.94
C ALA A 398 16.78 7.28 -28.37
N LEU A 399 17.66 7.30 -29.38
CA LEU A 399 17.27 7.26 -30.79
C LEU A 399 16.69 5.90 -31.17
N ASP A 400 17.30 4.80 -30.70
CA ASP A 400 16.80 3.44 -30.91
C ASP A 400 15.43 3.25 -30.28
N ALA A 401 15.20 3.78 -29.07
CA ALA A 401 13.89 3.77 -28.44
C ALA A 401 12.87 4.60 -29.24
N ALA A 402 13.26 5.81 -29.68
CA ALA A 402 12.38 6.65 -30.51
C ALA A 402 12.04 5.98 -31.85
N ASN A 403 13.01 5.31 -32.49
CA ASN A 403 12.79 4.54 -33.71
C ASN A 403 11.89 3.33 -33.46
N ALA A 404 12.07 2.58 -32.37
CA ALA A 404 11.17 1.47 -32.02
C ALA A 404 9.71 1.94 -31.87
N TYR A 405 9.49 3.10 -31.21
CA TYR A 405 8.14 3.69 -31.12
C TYR A 405 7.60 4.23 -32.44
N LEU A 406 8.46 4.74 -33.33
CA LEU A 406 8.05 5.20 -34.66
C LEU A 406 7.77 4.05 -35.62
N ASP A 407 8.53 2.95 -35.54
CA ASP A 407 8.32 1.73 -36.31
C ASP A 407 6.97 1.10 -35.93
N GLU A 408 6.55 1.15 -34.67
CA GLU A 408 5.18 0.77 -34.26
C GLU A 408 4.07 1.67 -34.84
N VAL A 409 4.42 2.86 -35.36
CA VAL A 409 3.48 3.80 -35.99
C VAL A 409 3.53 3.70 -37.51
N ASP A 410 4.53 3.02 -38.09
CA ASP A 410 4.62 2.84 -39.53
C ASP A 410 3.44 1.98 -40.03
N ILE A 411 2.66 2.57 -40.94
CA ILE A 411 1.45 1.98 -41.52
C ILE A 411 1.73 0.73 -42.37
N THR A 412 3.00 0.46 -42.69
CA THR A 412 3.43 -0.76 -43.38
C THR A 412 3.65 -1.95 -42.46
N ASP A 413 3.91 -1.72 -41.16
CA ASP A 413 4.27 -2.75 -40.17
C ASP A 413 3.60 -2.52 -38.79
N LEU A 414 2.44 -1.85 -38.73
CA LEU A 414 1.52 -1.97 -37.59
C LEU A 414 1.32 -3.46 -37.35
N GLY A 415 1.96 -4.00 -36.32
CA GLY A 415 1.93 -5.41 -36.00
C GLY A 415 0.47 -5.81 -35.96
N LYS A 416 0.02 -6.51 -37.00
CA LYS A 416 -1.40 -6.76 -37.24
C LYS A 416 -1.97 -7.29 -35.95
N ALA A 417 -2.75 -6.46 -35.26
CA ALA A 417 -3.47 -6.92 -34.11
C ALA A 417 -4.35 -8.04 -34.65
N ASN A 418 -4.08 -9.28 -34.27
CA ASN A 418 -4.88 -10.42 -34.73
C ASN A 418 -6.22 -10.47 -33.98
N VAL A 419 -6.38 -9.63 -32.95
CA VAL A 419 -7.53 -9.53 -32.05
C VAL A 419 -7.74 -8.06 -31.62
N GLY A 420 -8.99 -7.66 -31.34
CA GLY A 420 -9.32 -6.32 -30.83
C GLY A 420 -9.74 -5.30 -31.89
N ALA A 421 -10.07 -4.07 -31.44
CA ALA A 421 -10.62 -2.98 -32.26
C ALA A 421 -9.79 -2.64 -33.52
N GLU A 422 -8.46 -2.73 -33.39
CA GLU A 422 -7.50 -2.43 -34.44
C GLU A 422 -7.52 -3.51 -35.55
N ALA A 423 -7.66 -4.78 -35.18
CA ALA A 423 -7.85 -5.90 -36.11
C ALA A 423 -9.11 -5.74 -36.97
N TYR A 424 -10.18 -5.30 -36.33
CA TYR A 424 -11.51 -5.21 -36.93
C TYR A 424 -11.67 -4.02 -37.86
N THR A 425 -10.97 -2.90 -37.60
CA THR A 425 -11.00 -1.73 -38.49
C THR A 425 -10.17 -1.92 -39.77
N GLU A 426 -9.18 -2.79 -39.74
CA GLU A 426 -8.28 -3.01 -40.88
C GLU A 426 -8.74 -4.13 -41.84
N THR A 427 -9.53 -5.10 -41.35
CA THR A 427 -10.13 -6.15 -42.18
C THR A 427 -11.42 -5.74 -42.90
N GLY A 428 -11.93 -4.52 -42.64
CA GLY A 428 -13.12 -3.96 -43.29
C GLY A 428 -14.45 -4.42 -42.67
N ASP A 429 -15.53 -3.77 -43.14
CA ASP A 429 -16.91 -3.90 -42.63
C ASP A 429 -17.39 -5.35 -42.44
N ASP A 430 -16.94 -6.28 -43.30
CA ASP A 430 -17.41 -7.66 -43.37
C ASP A 430 -17.24 -8.47 -42.08
N LYS A 431 -16.23 -8.16 -41.23
CA LYS A 431 -16.03 -8.84 -39.93
C LYS A 431 -16.70 -8.11 -38.77
N ILE A 432 -16.80 -6.79 -38.82
CA ILE A 432 -17.47 -6.00 -37.77
C ILE A 432 -18.97 -6.31 -37.77
N ASP A 433 -19.58 -6.40 -38.95
CA ASP A 433 -20.97 -6.81 -39.10
C ASP A 433 -21.21 -8.24 -38.63
N LEU A 434 -20.23 -9.14 -38.78
CA LEU A 434 -20.35 -10.54 -38.35
C LEU A 434 -20.31 -10.71 -36.82
N VAL A 435 -19.56 -9.86 -36.11
CA VAL A 435 -19.34 -9.97 -34.66
C VAL A 435 -20.36 -9.13 -33.86
N ASN A 436 -20.90 -8.05 -34.44
CA ASN A 436 -21.80 -7.10 -33.77
C ASN A 436 -23.24 -7.12 -34.36
N VAL A 437 -23.71 -8.27 -34.84
CA VAL A 437 -25.06 -8.40 -35.44
C VAL A 437 -26.13 -7.90 -34.47
N GLY A 438 -26.80 -6.79 -34.81
CA GLY A 438 -27.89 -6.18 -34.04
C GLY A 438 -27.55 -4.86 -33.33
N ASP A 439 -26.27 -4.46 -33.29
CA ASP A 439 -25.82 -3.21 -32.68
C ASP A 439 -25.70 -2.05 -33.68
N ARG A 440 -25.55 -0.81 -33.17
CA ARG A 440 -25.31 0.41 -33.96
C ARG A 440 -23.89 0.42 -34.55
N VAL A 441 -23.62 -0.46 -35.51
CA VAL A 441 -22.29 -0.74 -36.09
C VAL A 441 -21.54 0.52 -36.51
N GLY A 442 -22.21 1.49 -37.13
CA GLY A 442 -21.58 2.76 -37.53
C GLY A 442 -21.04 3.60 -36.36
N GLU A 443 -21.68 3.55 -35.18
CA GLU A 443 -21.17 4.23 -33.98
C GLU A 443 -19.94 3.50 -33.42
N LYS A 444 -19.99 2.17 -33.33
CA LYS A 444 -18.83 1.38 -32.87
C LYS A 444 -17.62 1.56 -33.79
N TYR A 445 -17.83 1.64 -35.10
CA TYR A 445 -16.76 1.93 -36.06
C TYR A 445 -16.15 3.31 -35.84
N ALA A 446 -16.99 4.32 -35.61
CA ALA A 446 -16.53 5.67 -35.30
C ALA A 446 -15.75 5.73 -33.97
N ASP A 447 -16.18 5.00 -32.95
CA ASP A 447 -15.48 4.91 -31.67
C ASP A 447 -14.14 4.18 -31.81
N TYR A 448 -14.06 3.07 -32.55
CA TYR A 448 -12.79 2.40 -32.84
C TYR A 448 -11.83 3.28 -33.65
N ALA A 449 -12.32 4.03 -34.63
CA ALA A 449 -11.51 4.98 -35.37
C ALA A 449 -10.98 6.12 -34.49
N ARG A 450 -11.79 6.61 -33.53
CA ARG A 450 -11.35 7.60 -32.53
C ARG A 450 -10.28 7.01 -31.59
N THR A 451 -10.49 5.82 -31.05
CA THR A 451 -9.49 5.16 -30.18
C THR A 451 -8.18 4.92 -30.91
N ARG A 452 -8.21 4.52 -32.20
CA ARG A 452 -6.98 4.39 -33.01
C ARG A 452 -6.27 5.74 -33.18
N ALA A 453 -7.02 6.82 -33.42
CA ALA A 453 -6.45 8.16 -33.51
C ALA A 453 -5.88 8.64 -32.16
N GLU A 454 -6.52 8.31 -31.04
CA GLU A 454 -6.04 8.60 -29.69
C GLU A 454 -4.73 7.86 -29.38
N ILE A 455 -4.66 6.56 -29.67
CA ILE A 455 -3.43 5.76 -29.52
C ILE A 455 -2.30 6.34 -30.38
N GLY A 456 -2.59 6.69 -31.64
CA GLY A 456 -1.63 7.35 -32.52
C GLY A 456 -1.13 8.69 -31.95
N ASN A 457 -2.02 9.52 -31.41
CA ASN A 457 -1.65 10.79 -30.78
C ASN A 457 -0.82 10.61 -29.49
N THR A 458 -1.13 9.60 -28.68
CA THR A 458 -0.35 9.24 -27.48
C THR A 458 1.07 8.81 -27.87
N ARG A 459 1.22 7.95 -28.89
CA ARG A 459 2.53 7.54 -29.42
C ARG A 459 3.32 8.72 -29.97
N ILE A 460 2.70 9.57 -30.80
CA ILE A 460 3.34 10.79 -31.33
C ILE A 460 3.83 11.69 -30.18
N SER A 461 3.03 11.85 -29.13
CA SER A 461 3.39 12.67 -27.97
C SER A 461 4.56 12.06 -27.18
N ALA A 462 4.61 10.73 -27.01
CA ALA A 462 5.74 10.03 -26.43
C ALA A 462 7.02 10.20 -27.28
N SER A 463 6.94 10.04 -28.60
CA SER A 463 8.05 10.28 -29.53
C SER A 463 8.56 11.73 -29.45
N ILE A 464 7.67 12.72 -29.37
CA ILE A 464 8.05 14.13 -29.17
C ILE A 464 8.81 14.32 -27.85
N GLY A 465 8.39 13.63 -26.78
CA GLY A 465 9.10 13.63 -25.49
C GLY A 465 10.55 13.15 -25.60
N TYR A 466 10.78 12.03 -26.28
CA TYR A 466 12.14 11.52 -26.52
C TYR A 466 12.97 12.46 -27.41
N ILE A 467 12.37 13.07 -28.43
CA ILE A 467 13.05 14.08 -29.28
C ILE A 467 13.44 15.32 -28.47
N GLN A 468 12.57 15.78 -27.57
CA GLN A 468 12.86 16.90 -26.67
C GLN A 468 14.01 16.56 -25.70
N GLU A 469 14.03 15.35 -25.15
CA GLU A 469 15.13 14.87 -24.31
C GLU A 469 16.45 14.82 -25.09
N ALA A 470 16.45 14.24 -26.30
CA ALA A 470 17.62 14.19 -27.17
C ALA A 470 18.12 15.61 -27.51
N THR A 471 17.20 16.55 -27.76
CA THR A 471 17.52 17.97 -28.02
C THR A 471 18.14 18.65 -26.78
N ALA A 472 17.62 18.38 -25.58
CA ALA A 472 18.18 18.89 -24.33
C ALA A 472 19.60 18.35 -24.09
N ARG A 473 19.82 17.06 -24.35
CA ARG A 473 21.15 16.42 -24.27
C ARG A 473 22.13 17.00 -25.29
N LEU A 474 21.68 17.26 -26.52
CA LEU A 474 22.50 17.92 -27.55
C LEU A 474 22.86 19.37 -27.16
N THR A 475 21.94 20.09 -26.53
CA THR A 475 22.18 21.45 -26.03
C THR A 475 23.22 21.45 -24.90
N ASN A 476 23.20 20.46 -24.01
CA ASN A 476 24.23 20.27 -23.00
C ASN A 476 25.60 19.96 -23.64
N LEU A 477 25.66 19.10 -24.67
CA LEU A 477 26.88 18.85 -25.44
C LEU A 477 27.44 20.15 -26.04
N GLN A 478 26.61 20.96 -26.68
CA GLN A 478 27.03 22.24 -27.26
C GLN A 478 27.56 23.21 -26.19
N THR A 479 27.02 23.14 -24.97
CA THR A 479 27.52 23.92 -23.83
C THR A 479 28.90 23.45 -23.41
N TYR A 480 29.14 22.15 -23.32
CA TYR A 480 30.46 21.60 -23.03
C TYR A 480 31.49 21.92 -24.13
N ILE A 481 31.09 21.87 -25.41
CA ILE A 481 31.96 22.30 -26.52
C ILE A 481 32.34 23.77 -26.38
N ARG A 482 31.38 24.67 -26.14
CA ARG A 482 31.66 26.10 -25.91
C ARG A 482 32.56 26.34 -24.70
N GLN A 483 32.37 25.59 -23.62
CA GLN A 483 33.27 25.67 -22.46
C GLN A 483 34.69 25.24 -22.83
N SER A 484 34.85 24.17 -23.63
CA SER A 484 36.16 23.72 -24.10
C SER A 484 36.87 24.76 -24.97
N GLU A 485 36.14 25.46 -25.84
CA GLU A 485 36.66 26.57 -26.65
C GLU A 485 37.11 27.73 -25.75
N GLY A 486 36.33 28.05 -24.71
CA GLY A 486 36.68 29.06 -23.71
C GLY A 486 37.98 28.72 -22.96
N TYR A 487 38.16 27.45 -22.55
CA TYR A 487 39.40 27.00 -21.94
C TYR A 487 40.59 27.09 -22.90
N ASN A 488 40.39 26.78 -24.18
CA ASN A 488 41.44 26.91 -25.19
C ASN A 488 41.85 28.39 -25.38
N GLY A 489 40.89 29.32 -25.34
CA GLY A 489 41.16 30.77 -25.35
C GLY A 489 41.97 31.24 -24.13
N LEU A 490 41.64 30.76 -22.93
CA LEU A 490 42.40 31.06 -21.71
C LEU A 490 43.84 30.50 -21.79
N ALA A 491 44.00 29.26 -22.27
CA ALA A 491 45.31 28.64 -22.45
C ALA A 491 46.18 29.42 -23.46
N GLN A 492 45.62 29.86 -24.58
CA GLN A 492 46.32 30.71 -25.55
C GLN A 492 46.72 32.07 -24.94
N GLY A 493 45.87 32.65 -24.09
CA GLY A 493 46.19 33.87 -23.34
C GLY A 493 47.41 33.70 -22.44
N PHE A 494 47.47 32.60 -21.67
CA PHE A 494 48.64 32.29 -20.85
C PHE A 494 49.91 32.03 -21.67
N LEU A 495 49.81 31.35 -22.82
CA LEU A 495 50.96 31.14 -23.71
C LEU A 495 51.50 32.46 -24.27
N GLN A 496 50.62 33.36 -24.72
CA GLN A 496 51.02 34.69 -25.19
C GLN A 496 51.68 35.51 -24.07
N GLU A 497 51.12 35.48 -22.86
CA GLU A 497 51.72 36.17 -21.71
C GLU A 497 53.10 35.60 -21.36
N ALA A 498 53.24 34.28 -21.35
CA ALA A 498 54.52 33.61 -21.13
C ALA A 498 55.56 33.98 -22.20
N GLN A 499 55.15 34.03 -23.47
CA GLN A 499 56.02 34.44 -24.58
C GLN A 499 56.46 35.90 -24.45
N MET A 500 55.55 36.82 -24.15
CA MET A 500 55.89 38.23 -23.91
C MET A 500 56.88 38.38 -22.75
N ARG A 501 56.68 37.63 -21.66
CA ARG A 501 57.60 37.65 -20.51
C ARG A 501 58.97 37.07 -20.88
N ALA A 502 59.03 36.04 -21.71
CA ALA A 502 60.29 35.44 -22.17
C ALA A 502 61.09 36.37 -23.09
N GLU A 503 60.44 37.21 -23.88
CA GLU A 503 61.10 38.20 -24.75
C GLU A 503 61.64 39.43 -23.98
N THR A 504 61.11 39.69 -22.79
CA THR A 504 61.55 40.80 -21.92
C THR A 504 62.70 40.47 -20.97
N VAL A 505 63.12 39.21 -20.89
CA VAL A 505 64.26 38.71 -20.09
C VAL A 505 65.43 38.46 -21.01
#